data_AF-A0A098LKQ6-F1
#
_entry.id   AF-A0A098LKQ6-F1
#
_cell.length_a   1.000
_cell.length_b   1.000
_cell.length_c   1.000
_cell.angle_alpha   90.00
_cell.angle_beta   90.00
_cell.angle_gamma   90.00
#
_symmetry.space_group_name_H-M   'P 1'
#
loop_
_entity.id
_entity.type
_entity.pdbx_description
1 polymer ?
#
loop_
_entity_poly.entity_id
_entity_poly.type
_entity_poly.pdbx_seq_one_letter_code
_entity_poly.pdbx_strand_id
1 'polypeptide(L)'
;MDKGKISECNECLHALHLLIDGEASDNQKQFLEKHIEECMPCYQSYNLDKNVKEVLKSKIEKKPVPSALIANIKDKLNESF
;
A
#
# COMPACT_ATOMS: atom_id res chain seq x y z
N MET A 1 31.27 9.22 0.48
CA MET A 1 30.83 7.83 0.69
C MET A 1 29.79 7.86 1.79
N ASP A 2 28.51 7.66 1.47
CA ASP A 2 27.41 7.63 2.44
C ASP A 2 26.60 6.34 2.25
N LYS A 3 27.15 5.22 2.72
CA LYS A 3 26.50 3.90 2.61
C LYS A 3 25.26 3.79 3.51
N GLY A 4 25.18 4.57 4.59
CA GLY A 4 24.03 4.60 5.49
C GLY A 4 22.77 5.16 4.81
N LYS A 5 22.91 6.26 4.09
CA LYS A 5 21.77 6.95 3.43
C LYS A 5 21.11 6.12 2.34
N ILE A 6 21.87 5.29 1.63
CA ILE A 6 21.33 4.39 0.58
C ILE A 6 20.49 3.27 1.20
N SER A 7 20.91 2.72 2.35
CA SER A 7 20.16 1.66 3.04
C SER A 7 18.80 2.17 3.52
N GLU A 8 18.77 3.36 4.13
CA GLU A 8 17.53 3.97 4.62
C GLU A 8 16.57 4.35 3.48
N CYS A 9 17.09 4.80 2.33
CA CYS A 9 16.25 5.06 1.14
C CYS A 9 15.62 3.77 0.60
N ASN A 10 16.33 2.65 0.61
CA ASN A 10 15.79 1.35 0.19
C ASN A 10 14.73 0.84 1.17
N GLU A 11 14.96 0.98 2.48
CA GLU A 11 13.97 0.68 3.51
C GLU A 11 12.73 1.57 3.36
N CYS A 12 12.92 2.86 3.04
CA CYS A 12 11.83 3.80 2.80
C CYS A 12 10.97 3.38 1.61
N LEU A 13 11.62 2.97 0.51
CA LEU A 13 10.93 2.45 -0.67
C LEU A 13 10.16 1.16 -0.34
N HIS A 14 10.76 0.26 0.45
CA HIS A 14 10.08 -0.94 0.88
C HIS A 14 8.83 -0.64 1.74
N ALA A 15 8.96 0.27 2.71
CA ALA A 15 7.84 0.72 3.53
C ALA A 15 6.73 1.39 2.70
N LEU A 16 7.09 2.13 1.65
CA LEU A 16 6.15 2.72 0.71
C LEU A 16 5.34 1.66 -0.04
N HIS A 17 5.97 0.61 -0.55
CA HIS A 17 5.25 -0.48 -1.23
C HIS A 17 4.27 -1.19 -0.28
N LEU A 18 4.71 -1.52 0.94
CA LEU A 18 3.82 -2.09 1.96
C LEU A 18 2.63 -1.17 2.29
N LEU A 19 2.86 0.14 2.31
CA LEU A 19 1.77 1.11 2.51
C LEU A 19 0.78 1.10 1.34
N ILE A 20 1.27 0.94 0.12
CA ILE A 20 0.43 0.89 -1.09
C ILE A 20 -0.46 -0.35 -1.06
N ASP A 21 0.11 -1.51 -0.70
CA ASP A 21 -0.56 -2.81 -0.61
C ASP A 21 -1.50 -2.91 0.59
N GLY A 22 -1.34 -2.04 1.59
CA GLY A 22 -2.14 -2.04 2.82
C GLY A 22 -1.60 -2.98 3.90
N GLU A 23 -0.34 -3.41 3.77
CA GLU A 23 0.35 -4.35 4.66
C GLU A 23 1.35 -3.67 5.60
N ALA A 24 1.52 -2.33 5.48
CA ALA A 24 2.43 -1.59 6.35
C ALA A 24 1.98 -1.58 7.82
N SER A 25 2.89 -2.01 8.69
CA SER A 25 2.79 -1.80 10.15
C SER A 25 2.89 -0.32 10.51
N ASP A 26 2.43 0.05 11.71
CA ASP A 26 2.47 1.45 12.16
C ASP A 26 3.90 1.99 12.30
N ASN A 27 4.85 1.12 12.67
CA ASN A 27 6.27 1.47 12.71
C ASN A 27 6.81 1.82 11.31
N GLN A 28 6.42 1.05 10.29
CA GLN A 28 6.82 1.32 8.91
C GLN A 28 6.22 2.61 8.37
N LYS A 29 4.97 2.93 8.74
CA LYS A 29 4.33 4.21 8.40
C LYS A 29 5.08 5.38 9.01
N GLN A 30 5.37 5.32 10.31
CA GLN A 30 6.12 6.38 10.99
C GLN A 30 7.54 6.55 10.45
N PHE A 31 8.22 5.45 10.11
CA PHE A 31 9.54 5.50 9.49
C PHE A 31 9.49 6.17 8.12
N LEU A 32 8.54 5.78 7.27
CA LEU A 32 8.34 6.39 5.96
C LEU A 32 8.07 7.90 6.09
N GLU A 33 7.15 8.31 6.97
CA GLU A 33 6.80 9.72 7.21
C GLU A 33 8.03 10.55 7.62
N LYS A 34 8.81 10.07 8.60
CA LYS A 34 10.03 10.77 9.02
C LYS A 34 11.08 10.84 7.92
N HIS A 35 11.29 9.74 7.19
CA HIS A 35 12.35 9.69 6.18
C HIS A 35 12.06 10.61 5.00
N ILE A 36 10.81 10.69 4.53
CA ILE A 36 10.47 11.57 3.40
C ILE A 36 10.53 13.06 3.76
N GLU A 37 10.39 13.43 5.03
CA GLU A 37 10.60 14.82 5.49
C GLU A 37 12.07 15.27 5.34
N GLU A 38 13.01 14.34 5.47
CA GLU A 38 14.44 14.62 5.47
C GLU A 38 15.14 14.23 4.15
N CYS A 39 14.46 13.47 3.29
CA CYS A 39 15.02 12.92 2.06
C CYS A 39 14.19 13.28 0.81
N MET A 40 14.59 14.36 0.13
CA MET A 40 13.91 14.87 -1.07
C MET A 40 13.71 13.81 -2.19
N PRO A 41 14.69 12.95 -2.53
CA PRO A 41 14.48 11.90 -3.53
C PRO A 41 13.37 10.92 -3.13
N CYS A 42 13.34 10.50 -1.87
CA CYS A 42 12.30 9.59 -1.35
C CYS A 42 10.93 10.27 -1.31
N TYR A 43 10.88 11.56 -0.95
CA TYR A 43 9.66 12.36 -1.04
C TYR A 43 9.10 12.42 -2.46
N GLN A 44 9.96 12.62 -3.46
CA GLN A 44 9.54 12.65 -4.86
C GLN A 44 8.93 11.32 -5.30
N SER A 45 9.55 10.19 -4.95
CA SER A 45 9.00 8.85 -5.22
C SER A 45 7.65 8.63 -4.52
N TYR A 46 7.57 8.95 -3.22
CA TYR A 46 6.32 8.87 -2.45
C TYR A 46 5.21 9.70 -3.10
N ASN A 47 5.50 10.94 -3.48
CA ASN A 47 4.52 11.82 -4.08
C ASN A 47 4.05 11.31 -5.45
N LEU A 48 4.94 10.77 -6.27
CA LEU A 48 4.58 10.13 -7.54
C LEU A 48 3.62 8.96 -7.31
N ASP A 49 3.99 8.02 -6.45
CA ASP A 49 3.18 6.82 -6.19
C ASP A 49 1.82 7.16 -5.57
N LYS A 50 1.78 8.17 -4.69
CA LYS A 50 0.53 8.70 -4.14
C LYS A 50 -0.38 9.24 -5.24
N ASN A 51 0.16 10.04 -6.15
CA ASN A 51 -0.61 10.59 -7.27
C ASN A 51 -1.13 9.49 -8.20
N VAL A 52 -0.30 8.48 -8.50
CA VAL A 52 -0.72 7.31 -9.27
C VAL A 52 -1.87 6.57 -8.57
N LYS A 53 -1.77 6.33 -7.26
CA LYS A 53 -2.82 5.68 -6.46
C LYS A 53 -4.14 6.48 -6.48
N GLU A 54 -4.08 7.81 -6.39
CA GLU A 54 -5.28 8.65 -6.49
C GLU A 54 -5.91 8.62 -7.89
N VAL A 55 -5.10 8.62 -8.95
CA VAL A 55 -5.61 8.45 -10.33
C VAL A 55 -6.30 7.09 -10.48
N LEU A 56 -5.68 6.01 -10.02
CA LEU A 56 -6.29 4.67 -10.07
C LEU A 56 -7.62 4.63 -9.32
N LYS A 57 -7.67 5.18 -8.09
CA LYS A 57 -8.93 5.29 -7.32
C LYS A 57 -10.02 6.05 -8.07
N SER A 58 -9.66 7.11 -8.82
CA SER A 58 -10.62 7.89 -9.61
C SER A 58 -11.18 7.14 -10.83
N LYS A 59 -10.49 6.10 -11.30
CA LYS A 59 -10.86 5.32 -12.49
C LYS A 59 -11.45 3.96 -12.16
N ILE A 60 -11.27 3.47 -10.94
CA ILE A 60 -11.78 2.18 -10.49
C ILE A 60 -13.21 2.36 -9.97
N GLU A 61 -14.16 1.70 -10.61
CA GLU A 61 -15.52 1.55 -10.11
C GLU A 61 -15.58 0.41 -9.09
N LYS A 62 -15.98 0.72 -7.84
CA LYS A 62 -16.25 -0.30 -6.83
C LYS A 62 -17.60 -0.94 -7.10
N LYS A 63 -17.60 -2.08 -7.81
CA LYS A 63 -18.83 -2.85 -8.07
C LYS A 63 -19.20 -3.69 -6.84
N PRO A 64 -20.47 -3.72 -6.42
CA PRO A 64 -20.90 -4.62 -5.37
C PRO A 64 -20.70 -6.07 -5.82
N VAL A 65 -20.28 -6.93 -4.88
CA VAL A 65 -20.15 -8.36 -5.14
C VAL A 65 -21.54 -8.92 -5.50
N PRO A 66 -21.70 -9.68 -6.60
CA PRO A 66 -22.98 -10.27 -6.95
C PRO A 66 -23.56 -11.12 -5.83
N SER A 67 -24.84 -10.92 -5.50
CA SER A 67 -25.54 -11.64 -4.41
C SER A 67 -25.50 -13.16 -4.60
N ALA A 68 -25.57 -13.64 -5.85
CA ALA A 68 -25.43 -15.05 -6.19
C ALA A 68 -24.07 -15.62 -5.80
N LEU A 69 -22.97 -14.85 -5.95
CA LEU A 69 -21.64 -15.30 -5.53
C LEU A 69 -21.56 -15.40 -4.00
N ILE A 70 -22.13 -14.42 -3.28
CA ILE A 70 -22.20 -14.44 -1.81
C ILE A 70 -22.99 -15.66 -1.33
N ALA A 71 -24.13 -15.97 -1.96
CA ALA A 71 -24.93 -17.14 -1.63
C ALA A 71 -24.15 -18.45 -1.84
N ASN A 72 -23.52 -18.62 -3.01
CA ASN A 72 -22.69 -19.80 -3.30
C ASN A 72 -21.56 -20.01 -2.28
N ILE A 73 -20.87 -18.93 -1.87
CA ILE A 73 -19.82 -19.02 -0.86
C ILE A 73 -20.40 -19.48 0.49
N LYS A 74 -21.54 -18.93 0.91
CA LYS A 74 -22.20 -19.33 2.16
C LYS A 74 -22.64 -20.79 2.12
N ASP A 75 -23.21 -21.24 1.02
CA ASP A 75 -23.65 -22.63 0.86
C ASP A 75 -22.47 -23.59 0.97
N LYS A 76 -21.34 -23.30 0.31
CA LYS A 76 -20.12 -24.13 0.40
C LYS A 76 -19.53 -24.20 1.80
N LEU A 77 -19.61 -23.13 2.58
CA LEU A 77 -19.19 -23.13 3.98
C LEU A 77 -20.10 -24.00 4.85
N ASN A 78 -21.41 -23.99 4.58
CA ASN A 78 -22.38 -24.79 5.33
C ASN A 78 -22.35 -26.28 4.95
N GLU A 79 -21.98 -26.63 3.72
CA GLU A 79 -21.81 -28.03 3.27
C GLU A 79 -20.60 -28.73 3.89
N SER A 80 -19.65 -27.98 4.45
CA SER A 80 -18.39 -28.51 5.01
C SER A 80 -18.47 -28.81 6.52
N PHE A 81 -19.68 -28.85 7.09
CA PHE A 81 -19.97 -29.23 8.48
C PHE A 81 -21.00 -30.36 8.54
#